data_AF-A0A976CTY3-F1
#
_entry.id   AF-A0A976CTY3-F1
#
_cell.length_a   1.000
_cell.length_b   1.000
_cell.length_c   1.000
_cell.angle_alpha   90.00
_cell.angle_beta   90.00
_cell.angle_gamma   90.00
#
_symmetry.space_group_name_H-M   'P 1'
#
loop_
_entity.id
_entity.type
_entity.pdbx_description
1 polymer ?
#
loop_
_entity_poly.entity_id
_entity_poly.type
_entity_poly.pdbx_seq_one_letter_code
_entity_poly.pdbx_strand_id
1 'polypeptide(L)'
;MTAEKLERDPKNQLLCRGPNYRLSGEAIRDQALFAAGLLVEKIGGPSVKPWQPAGVWSEAGASGGDYTPDQGEGRYRRSLYSFIKRTAPPPNMVTLDAGSREICQPRRLTTNTPLQPLIFLNDLTFFECARHLADRTIKEQPSGATAQYQHAFSIRNKRAFMKKTSPPRNKFAATKTLTARR
;
A
#
# COMPACT_ATOMS: atom_id res chain seq x y z
N MET A 1 25.86 2.46 -9.22
CA MET A 1 25.82 0.99 -9.39
C MET A 1 26.97 0.63 -10.33
N THR A 2 27.81 -0.35 -10.00
CA THR A 2 28.92 -0.78 -10.88
C THR A 2 28.41 -1.74 -11.97
N ALA A 3 28.99 -1.68 -13.16
CA ALA A 3 28.62 -2.52 -14.30
C ALA A 3 28.70 -4.02 -13.98
N GLU A 4 29.71 -4.43 -13.21
CA GLU A 4 29.95 -5.80 -12.76
C GLU A 4 28.76 -6.42 -11.99
N LYS A 5 28.07 -5.63 -11.16
CA LYS A 5 26.90 -6.11 -10.40
C LYS A 5 25.68 -6.31 -11.30
N LEU A 6 25.64 -5.64 -12.44
CA LEU A 6 24.54 -5.69 -13.41
C LEU A 6 24.65 -6.92 -14.29
N GLU A 7 25.87 -7.29 -14.67
CA GLU A 7 26.18 -8.53 -15.38
C GLU A 7 25.97 -9.76 -14.49
N ARG A 8 26.38 -9.70 -13.22
CA ARG A 8 26.29 -10.84 -12.29
C ARG A 8 24.85 -11.15 -11.86
N ASP A 9 23.98 -10.16 -11.78
CA ASP A 9 22.58 -10.34 -11.39
C ASP A 9 21.63 -9.42 -12.18
N PRO A 10 21.39 -9.72 -13.47
CA PRO A 10 20.54 -8.91 -14.32
C PRO A 10 19.08 -8.92 -13.85
N LYS A 11 18.64 -9.98 -13.15
CA LYS A 11 17.27 -10.12 -12.63
C LYS A 11 17.09 -9.61 -11.19
N ASN A 12 18.14 -9.09 -10.55
CA ASN A 12 18.13 -8.64 -9.16
C ASN A 12 17.61 -9.70 -8.16
N GLN A 13 17.94 -10.97 -8.37
CA GLN A 13 17.53 -12.07 -7.49
C GLN A 13 18.25 -12.03 -6.13
N LEU A 14 19.49 -11.54 -6.11
CA LEU A 14 20.31 -11.41 -4.90
C LEU A 14 19.97 -10.13 -4.11
N LEU A 15 18.97 -9.35 -4.56
CA LEU A 15 18.52 -8.10 -3.95
C LEU A 15 19.63 -7.05 -3.78
N CYS A 16 20.67 -7.15 -4.62
CA CYS A 16 21.84 -6.26 -4.62
C CYS A 16 21.48 -4.80 -4.96
N ARG A 17 20.31 -4.56 -5.56
CA ARG A 17 19.78 -3.24 -5.90
C ARG A 17 18.29 -3.12 -5.55
N GLY A 18 17.78 -1.89 -5.57
CA GLY A 18 16.34 -1.64 -5.44
C GLY A 18 15.55 -2.31 -6.58
N PRO A 19 14.28 -2.70 -6.35
CA PRO A 19 13.43 -3.20 -7.42
C PRO A 19 13.24 -2.11 -8.48
N ASN A 20 13.45 -2.45 -9.75
CA ASN A 20 13.20 -1.54 -10.88
C ASN A 20 11.71 -1.49 -11.28
N TYR A 21 10.88 -2.33 -10.66
CA TYR A 21 9.45 -2.43 -10.96
C TYR A 21 8.64 -1.52 -10.05
N ARG A 22 7.59 -0.93 -10.63
CA ARG A 22 6.56 -0.20 -9.89
C ARG A 22 5.92 -1.12 -8.84
N LEU A 23 5.62 -0.59 -7.66
CA LEU A 23 4.85 -1.30 -6.63
C LEU A 23 3.42 -1.61 -7.13
N SER A 24 2.77 -2.62 -6.56
CA SER A 24 1.35 -2.89 -6.83
C SER A 24 0.47 -1.70 -6.44
N GLY A 25 -0.70 -1.56 -7.05
CA GLY A 25 -1.62 -0.44 -6.75
C GLY A 25 -1.95 -0.30 -5.27
N GLU A 26 -2.20 -1.42 -4.58
CA GLU A 26 -2.46 -1.42 -3.14
C GLU A 26 -1.25 -0.94 -2.32
N ALA A 27 -0.04 -1.34 -2.73
CA ALA A 27 1.19 -0.95 -2.05
C ALA A 27 1.55 0.51 -2.29
N ILE A 28 1.25 1.05 -3.48
CA ILE A 28 1.40 2.48 -3.78
C ILE A 28 0.50 3.32 -2.88
N ARG A 29 -0.78 2.94 -2.76
CA ARG A 29 -1.73 3.64 -1.90
C ARG A 29 -1.30 3.56 -0.42
N ASP A 30 -0.95 2.36 0.05
CA ASP A 30 -0.48 2.18 1.43
C ASP A 30 0.82 2.96 1.71
N GLN A 31 1.75 3.03 0.75
CA GLN A 31 2.97 3.82 0.89
C GLN A 31 2.67 5.33 0.95
N ALA A 32 1.73 5.83 0.15
CA ALA A 32 1.33 7.23 0.19
C ALA A 32 0.73 7.61 1.55
N LEU A 33 -0.18 6.77 2.06
CA LEU A 33 -0.78 6.94 3.39
C LEU A 33 0.27 6.88 4.51
N PHE A 34 1.23 5.96 4.41
CA PHE A 34 2.31 5.83 5.38
C PHE A 34 3.22 7.06 5.39
N ALA A 35 3.62 7.55 4.21
CA ALA A 35 4.45 8.75 4.08
C ALA A 35 3.74 9.97 4.67
N ALA A 36 2.44 10.13 4.37
CA ALA A 36 1.60 11.19 4.91
C ALA A 36 1.35 11.08 6.43
N GLY A 37 1.63 9.93 7.05
CA GLY A 37 1.31 9.69 8.46
C GLY A 37 -0.18 9.46 8.73
N LEU A 38 -0.97 9.17 7.69
CA LEU A 38 -2.42 8.93 7.76
C LEU A 38 -2.77 7.44 7.90
N LEU A 39 -1.82 6.54 7.60
CA LEU A 39 -2.09 5.11 7.53
C LEU A 39 -2.58 4.54 8.88
N VAL A 40 -3.75 3.92 8.86
CA VAL A 40 -4.31 3.19 10.01
C VAL A 40 -3.93 1.71 9.90
N GLU A 41 -3.02 1.25 10.77
CA GLU A 41 -2.48 -0.13 10.79
C GLU A 41 -3.32 -1.12 11.62
N LYS A 42 -4.63 -0.86 11.77
CA LYS A 42 -5.53 -1.76 12.50
C LYS A 42 -5.70 -3.10 11.76
N ILE A 43 -5.42 -4.21 12.43
CA ILE A 43 -5.60 -5.57 11.89
C ILE A 43 -7.02 -6.07 12.20
N GLY A 44 -7.69 -6.63 11.20
CA GLY A 44 -9.02 -7.25 11.33
C GLY A 44 -10.19 -6.27 11.28
N GLY A 45 -11.40 -6.75 11.58
CA GLY A 45 -12.64 -5.95 11.51
C GLY A 45 -13.28 -5.90 10.11
N PRO A 46 -14.39 -5.14 9.96
CA PRO A 46 -15.13 -5.09 8.70
C PRO A 46 -14.31 -4.40 7.60
N SER A 47 -14.62 -4.77 6.35
CA SER A 47 -14.10 -4.06 5.17
C SER A 47 -14.58 -2.63 5.17
N VAL A 48 -13.72 -1.73 4.69
CA VAL A 48 -13.98 -0.30 4.63
C VAL A 48 -14.17 0.19 3.22
N LYS A 49 -14.81 1.35 3.08
CA LYS A 49 -15.09 2.02 1.81
C LYS A 49 -14.31 3.34 1.76
N PRO A 50 -13.06 3.36 1.23
CA PRO A 50 -12.32 4.59 1.01
C PRO A 50 -13.06 5.57 0.08
N TRP A 51 -12.55 6.78 -0.09
CA TRP A 51 -13.16 7.70 -1.06
C TRP A 51 -13.17 7.13 -2.48
N GLN A 52 -14.29 7.29 -3.20
CA GLN A 52 -14.46 7.02 -4.62
C GLN A 52 -15.40 8.08 -5.22
N PRO A 53 -15.28 8.39 -6.52
CA PRO A 53 -16.22 9.29 -7.18
C PRO A 53 -17.65 8.72 -7.17
N ALA A 54 -18.63 9.62 -7.15
CA ALA A 54 -20.04 9.25 -7.25
C ALA A 54 -20.34 8.61 -8.62
N GLY A 55 -21.34 7.73 -8.68
CA GLY A 55 -21.82 7.15 -9.95
C GLY A 55 -21.20 5.80 -10.34
N VAL A 56 -20.03 5.43 -9.80
CA VAL A 56 -19.33 4.18 -10.17
C VAL A 56 -20.17 2.93 -9.89
N TRP A 57 -20.94 2.93 -8.80
CA TRP A 57 -21.75 1.77 -8.41
C TRP A 57 -23.12 1.73 -9.08
N SER A 58 -23.70 2.89 -9.40
CA SER A 58 -24.98 2.97 -10.10
C SER A 58 -24.86 2.54 -11.56
N GLU A 59 -23.73 2.82 -12.21
CA GLU A 59 -23.45 2.37 -13.59
C GLU A 59 -23.24 0.85 -13.68
N ALA A 60 -22.72 0.21 -12.63
CA ALA A 60 -22.35 -1.21 -12.60
C ALA A 60 -23.48 -2.18 -12.23
N GLY A 61 -24.74 -1.71 -12.26
CA GLY A 61 -25.93 -2.52 -11.99
C GLY A 61 -26.44 -2.45 -10.55
N ALA A 62 -27.76 -2.37 -10.42
CA ALA A 62 -28.55 -2.07 -9.22
C ALA A 62 -28.41 -3.03 -8.02
N SER A 63 -27.64 -4.10 -8.14
CA SER A 63 -27.39 -5.06 -7.06
C SER A 63 -26.30 -4.53 -6.12
N GLY A 64 -26.68 -3.88 -5.02
CA GLY A 64 -25.75 -3.55 -3.91
C GLY A 64 -25.82 -2.14 -3.32
N GLY A 65 -26.78 -1.30 -3.75
CA GLY A 65 -26.98 0.07 -3.24
C GLY A 65 -25.91 1.07 -3.68
N ASP A 66 -26.00 2.29 -3.15
CA ASP A 66 -25.08 3.38 -3.46
C ASP A 66 -23.77 3.29 -2.67
N TYR A 67 -22.68 3.75 -3.28
CA TYR A 67 -21.38 3.83 -2.61
C TYR A 67 -21.34 5.04 -1.67
N THR A 68 -21.40 4.77 -0.36
CA THR A 68 -21.12 5.76 0.67
C THR A 68 -19.68 5.57 1.17
N PRO A 69 -18.78 6.56 0.98
CA PRO A 69 -17.46 6.53 1.57
C PRO A 69 -17.56 6.52 3.11
N ASP A 70 -16.77 5.67 3.75
CA ASP A 70 -16.62 5.67 5.21
C ASP A 70 -16.00 6.98 5.68
N GLN A 71 -16.28 7.37 6.91
CA GLN A 71 -15.71 8.56 7.54
C GLN A 71 -14.57 8.20 8.51
N GLY A 72 -13.69 9.16 8.77
CA GLY A 72 -12.58 9.01 9.73
C GLY A 72 -11.57 7.93 9.34
N GLU A 73 -11.24 7.04 10.28
CA GLU A 73 -10.22 5.99 10.11
C GLU A 73 -10.49 5.06 8.91
N GLY A 74 -11.77 4.86 8.55
CA GLY A 74 -12.17 4.00 7.43
C GLY A 74 -11.56 4.42 6.10
N ARG A 75 -11.33 5.72 5.90
CA ARG A 75 -10.72 6.26 4.66
C ARG A 75 -9.24 5.90 4.53
N TYR A 76 -8.54 5.76 5.65
CA TYR A 76 -7.08 5.64 5.70
C TYR A 76 -6.59 4.26 6.13
N ARG A 77 -7.46 3.25 6.17
CA ARG A 77 -7.01 1.86 6.39
C ARG A 77 -6.20 1.35 5.20
N ARG A 78 -5.37 0.35 5.50
CA ARG A 78 -4.64 -0.44 4.50
C ARG A 78 -5.58 -0.91 3.40
N SER A 79 -5.10 -0.82 2.17
CA SER A 79 -5.84 -1.13 0.94
C SER A 79 -6.31 -2.59 0.87
N LEU A 80 -5.69 -3.46 1.67
CA LEU A 80 -6.14 -4.84 1.89
C LEU A 80 -7.56 -4.93 2.45
N TYR A 81 -7.97 -3.98 3.29
CA TYR A 81 -9.29 -3.94 3.94
C TYR A 81 -10.33 -3.18 3.11
N SER A 82 -9.97 -2.66 1.94
CA SER A 82 -10.91 -1.97 1.07
C SER A 82 -11.93 -2.94 0.49
N PHE A 83 -13.20 -2.57 0.57
CA PHE A 83 -14.28 -3.31 -0.07
C PHE A 83 -14.16 -3.21 -1.59
N ILE A 84 -14.26 -4.37 -2.26
CA ILE A 84 -14.16 -4.47 -3.72
C ILE A 84 -15.40 -5.21 -4.21
N LYS A 85 -16.28 -4.48 -4.90
CA LYS A 85 -17.41 -5.06 -5.63
C LYS A 85 -16.86 -5.66 -6.93
N ARG A 86 -17.21 -6.91 -7.25
CA ARG A 86 -16.69 -7.59 -8.45
C ARG A 86 -16.99 -6.80 -9.73
N THR A 87 -18.22 -6.32 -9.87
CA THR A 87 -18.69 -5.55 -11.03
C THR A 87 -18.28 -4.08 -11.02
N ALA A 88 -17.83 -3.55 -9.87
CA ALA A 88 -17.45 -2.14 -9.70
C ALA A 88 -16.19 -2.03 -8.81
N PRO A 89 -15.03 -2.50 -9.30
CA PRO A 89 -13.78 -2.38 -8.57
C PRO A 89 -13.41 -0.89 -8.39
N PRO A 90 -12.66 -0.53 -7.32
CA PRO A 90 -12.24 0.85 -7.11
C PRO A 90 -11.46 1.39 -8.32
N PRO A 91 -11.85 2.52 -8.91
CA PRO A 91 -11.32 2.98 -10.19
C PRO A 91 -9.81 3.25 -10.13
N ASN A 92 -9.34 3.84 -9.04
CA ASN A 92 -7.91 4.09 -8.82
C ASN A 92 -7.07 2.81 -8.72
N MET A 93 -7.64 1.73 -8.16
CA MET A 93 -6.98 0.44 -8.08
C MET A 93 -6.91 -0.23 -9.45
N VAL A 94 -7.99 -0.18 -10.24
CA VAL A 94 -8.01 -0.73 -11.61
C VAL A 94 -6.94 -0.12 -12.47
N THR A 95 -6.83 1.21 -12.50
CA THR A 95 -5.82 1.88 -13.32
C THR A 95 -4.39 1.59 -12.86
N LEU A 96 -4.18 1.35 -11.56
CA LEU A 96 -2.89 0.93 -11.00
C LEU A 96 -2.62 -0.58 -11.15
N ASP A 97 -3.30 -1.24 -12.08
CA ASP A 97 -3.22 -2.67 -12.41
C ASP A 97 -3.62 -3.61 -11.24
N ALA A 98 -4.51 -3.18 -10.35
CA ALA A 98 -5.12 -4.07 -9.38
C ALA A 98 -6.23 -4.89 -10.04
N GLY A 99 -6.31 -6.18 -9.70
CA GLY A 99 -7.31 -7.08 -10.28
C GLY A 99 -8.73 -6.82 -9.78
N SER A 100 -9.72 -6.91 -10.69
CA SER A 100 -11.16 -6.79 -10.39
C SER A 100 -11.73 -7.96 -9.57
N ARG A 101 -10.97 -9.06 -9.41
CA ARG A 101 -11.39 -10.33 -8.78
C ARG A 101 -12.54 -11.05 -9.49
N GLU A 102 -12.81 -10.69 -10.74
CA GLU A 102 -13.79 -11.39 -11.58
C GLU A 102 -13.20 -12.65 -12.22
N ILE A 103 -11.92 -12.60 -12.57
CA ILE A 103 -11.17 -13.70 -13.18
C ILE A 103 -9.93 -14.04 -12.35
N CYS A 104 -9.49 -15.30 -12.44
CA CYS A 104 -8.24 -15.73 -11.84
C CYS A 104 -7.05 -15.07 -12.57
N GLN A 105 -6.19 -14.36 -11.83
CA GLN A 105 -4.98 -13.74 -12.34
C GLN A 105 -3.76 -14.40 -11.66
N PRO A 106 -3.14 -15.43 -12.27
CA PRO A 106 -2.00 -16.12 -11.67
C PRO A 106 -0.80 -15.19 -11.51
N ARG A 107 -0.69 -14.18 -12.39
CA ARG A 107 0.29 -13.11 -12.31
C ARG A 107 -0.38 -11.79 -12.68
N ARG A 108 -0.10 -10.75 -11.90
CA ARG A 108 -0.50 -9.38 -12.25
C ARG A 108 0.52 -8.75 -13.18
N LEU A 109 0.02 -8.04 -14.19
CA LEU A 109 0.85 -7.23 -15.07
C LEU A 109 1.17 -5.91 -14.36
N THR A 110 2.38 -5.41 -14.56
CA THR A 110 2.79 -4.09 -14.09
C THR A 110 3.01 -3.23 -15.33
N THR A 111 2.10 -2.31 -15.58
CA THR A 111 2.20 -1.33 -16.67
C THR A 111 2.61 0.03 -16.11
N ASN A 112 3.07 0.91 -16.99
CA ASN A 112 3.39 2.32 -16.73
C ASN A 112 2.69 3.17 -17.78
N THR A 113 1.35 3.11 -17.82
CA THR A 113 0.57 3.91 -18.78
C THR A 113 0.50 5.38 -18.32
N PRO A 114 0.38 6.36 -19.23
CA PRO A 114 0.27 7.78 -18.87
C PRO A 114 -0.92 8.10 -17.94
N LEU A 115 -1.95 7.25 -17.94
CA LEU A 115 -3.12 7.40 -17.07
C LEU A 115 -2.77 7.17 -15.59
N GLN A 116 -1.76 6.37 -15.27
CA GLN A 116 -1.35 6.09 -13.88
C GLN A 116 -0.75 7.32 -13.19
N PRO A 117 0.20 8.07 -13.78
CA PRO A 117 0.63 9.36 -13.25
C PRO A 117 -0.52 10.35 -13.05
N LEU A 118 -1.48 10.37 -13.98
CA LEU A 118 -2.61 11.29 -13.93
C LEU A 118 -3.47 11.07 -12.68
N ILE A 119 -3.61 9.83 -12.21
CA ILE A 119 -4.35 9.53 -10.98
C ILE A 119 -3.73 10.19 -9.76
N PHE A 120 -2.40 10.25 -9.65
CA PHE A 120 -1.75 10.90 -8.51
C PHE A 120 -2.05 12.38 -8.42
N LEU A 121 -2.38 13.01 -9.55
CA LEU A 121 -2.73 14.43 -9.62
C LEU A 121 -4.23 14.68 -9.40
N ASN A 122 -5.09 13.71 -9.68
CA ASN A 122 -6.54 13.90 -9.72
C ASN A 122 -7.31 13.20 -8.59
N ASP A 123 -6.78 12.12 -8.00
CA ASP A 123 -7.46 11.40 -6.93
C ASP A 123 -7.31 12.15 -5.60
N LEU A 124 -8.44 12.36 -4.93
CA LEU A 124 -8.51 13.06 -3.64
C LEU A 124 -7.61 12.42 -2.58
N THR A 125 -7.49 11.10 -2.56
CA THR A 125 -6.67 10.36 -1.60
C THR A 125 -5.20 10.76 -1.70
N PHE A 126 -4.67 10.87 -2.93
CA PHE A 126 -3.27 11.24 -3.15
C PHE A 126 -3.05 12.73 -2.89
N PHE A 127 -4.04 13.57 -3.20
CA PHE A 127 -3.99 15.00 -2.89
C PHE A 127 -3.97 15.27 -1.37
N GLU A 128 -4.85 14.60 -0.60
CA GLU A 128 -4.85 14.63 0.87
C GLU A 128 -3.49 14.15 1.42
N CYS A 129 -2.95 13.04 0.90
CA CYS A 129 -1.63 12.55 1.31
C CYS A 129 -0.51 13.55 1.03
N ALA A 130 -0.52 14.20 -0.14
CA ALA A 130 0.49 15.20 -0.50
C ALA A 130 0.46 16.41 0.45
N ARG A 131 -0.73 16.89 0.81
CA ARG A 131 -0.91 17.99 1.76
C ARG A 131 -0.43 17.61 3.16
N HIS A 132 -0.83 16.45 3.66
CA HIS A 132 -0.40 15.97 4.97
C HIS A 132 1.11 15.70 5.03
N LEU A 133 1.70 15.20 3.94
CA LEU A 133 3.15 15.05 3.84
C LEU A 133 3.85 16.41 3.90
N ALA A 134 3.36 17.42 3.19
CA ALA A 134 3.91 18.78 3.25
C ALA A 134 3.85 19.34 4.69
N ASP A 135 2.68 19.29 5.32
CA ASP A 135 2.48 19.76 6.70
C ASP A 135 3.41 19.03 7.68
N ARG A 136 3.56 17.72 7.52
CA ARG A 136 4.46 16.90 8.33
C ARG A 136 5.91 17.34 8.14
N THR A 137 6.35 17.55 6.90
CA THR A 137 7.74 17.92 6.60
C THR A 137 8.10 19.31 7.12
N ILE A 138 7.16 20.26 7.06
CA ILE A 138 7.34 21.61 7.62
C ILE A 138 7.45 21.56 9.14
N LYS A 139 6.61 20.74 9.80
CA LYS A 139 6.64 20.56 11.26
C LYS A 139 7.90 19.85 11.75
N GLU A 140 8.32 18.79 11.06
CA GLU A 140 9.49 17.99 11.45
C GLU A 140 10.82 18.68 11.09
N GLN A 141 10.85 19.51 10.04
CA GLN A 141 12.04 20.24 9.60
C GLN A 141 11.70 21.68 9.19
N PRO A 142 11.76 22.65 10.12
CA PRO A 142 11.45 24.05 9.83
C PRO A 142 12.56 24.76 9.01
N SER A 143 13.73 24.14 8.88
CA SER A 143 14.95 24.76 8.34
C SER A 143 14.98 24.80 6.81
N GLY A 144 14.26 25.73 6.18
CA GLY A 144 14.39 26.05 4.75
C GLY A 144 13.92 24.96 3.76
N ALA A 145 13.59 25.38 2.54
CA ALA A 145 12.94 24.52 1.56
C ALA A 145 13.79 23.28 1.15
N THR A 146 15.10 23.45 0.97
CA THR A 146 15.99 22.35 0.54
C THR A 146 16.02 21.21 1.56
N ALA A 147 16.10 21.53 2.86
CA ALA A 147 16.11 20.50 3.89
C ALA A 147 14.73 19.82 4.01
N GLN A 148 13.63 20.56 3.80
CA GLN A 148 12.28 19.98 3.75
C GLN A 148 12.15 18.97 2.61
N TYR A 149 12.64 19.29 1.41
CA TYR A 149 12.62 18.37 0.27
C TYR A 149 13.46 17.11 0.53
N GLN A 150 14.67 17.26 1.08
CA GLN A 150 15.52 16.14 1.45
C GLN A 150 14.86 15.27 2.52
N HIS A 151 14.21 15.90 3.49
CA HIS A 151 13.48 15.19 4.54
C HIS A 151 12.28 14.42 4.00
N ALA A 152 11.47 15.04 3.15
CA ALA A 152 10.34 14.39 2.46
C ALA A 152 10.81 13.17 1.63
N PHE A 153 11.91 13.32 0.91
CA PHE A 153 12.54 12.24 0.16
C PHE A 153 13.01 11.11 1.10
N SER A 154 13.56 11.46 2.27
CA SER A 154 13.96 10.49 3.28
C SER A 154 12.77 9.71 3.83
N ILE A 155 11.63 10.37 4.12
CA ILE A 155 10.41 9.72 4.64
C ILE A 155 9.90 8.69 3.64
N ARG A 156 9.86 9.03 2.35
CA ARG A 156 9.41 8.12 1.29
C ARG A 156 10.31 6.90 1.14
N ASN A 157 11.63 7.09 1.28
CA ASN A 157 12.65 6.06 1.07
C ASN A 157 13.06 5.31 2.34
N LYS A 158 12.61 5.76 3.51
CA LYS A 158 12.69 4.98 4.75
C LYS A 158 11.90 3.70 4.54
N ARG A 159 12.59 2.64 4.11
CA ARG A 159 12.14 1.29 4.37
C ARG A 159 12.05 1.21 5.88
N ALA A 160 10.83 1.21 6.40
CA ALA A 160 10.57 0.61 7.70
C ALA A 160 10.98 -0.85 7.56
N PHE A 161 12.28 -1.13 7.72
CA PHE A 161 12.71 -2.44 8.17
C PHE A 161 11.98 -2.57 9.50
N MET A 162 10.87 -3.31 9.50
CA MET A 162 10.09 -3.59 10.69
C MET A 162 11.08 -3.75 11.84
N LYS A 163 11.01 -2.86 12.84
CA LYS A 163 11.50 -3.23 14.16
C LYS A 163 10.83 -4.58 14.43
N LYS A 164 11.62 -5.66 14.47
CA LYS A 164 11.13 -6.97 14.88
C LYS A 164 10.58 -6.80 16.29
N THR A 165 9.29 -6.54 16.40
CA THR A 165 8.49 -6.99 17.53
C THR A 165 7.99 -8.39 17.19
N SER A 166 8.92 -9.29 16.83
CA SER A 166 8.66 -10.71 17.04
C SER A 166 8.64 -10.90 18.55
N PRO A 167 7.53 -11.35 19.16
CA PRO A 167 7.57 -11.74 20.57
C PRO A 167 8.69 -12.77 20.76
N PRO A 168 9.39 -12.77 21.91
CA PRO A 168 10.45 -13.73 22.16
C PRO A 168 9.88 -15.12 21.93
N ARG A 169 10.51 -15.84 21.00
CA ARG A 169 10.17 -17.20 20.63
C ARG A 169 10.44 -18.07 21.86
N ASN A 170 9.45 -18.17 22.74
CA ASN A 170 9.56 -18.97 23.95
C ASN A 170 9.88 -20.39 23.51
N LYS A 171 10.97 -20.90 24.08
CA LYS A 171 11.51 -22.22 23.84
C LYS A 171 10.45 -23.26 24.21
N PHE A 172 9.69 -23.74 23.22
CA PHE A 172 9.14 -25.09 23.30
C PHE A 172 10.29 -26.07 23.07
N ALA A 173 11.19 -26.14 24.06
CA ALA A 173 12.12 -27.24 24.20
C ALA A 173 11.31 -28.44 24.68
N ALA A 174 11.32 -29.49 23.87
CA ALA A 174 10.77 -30.78 24.18
C ALA A 174 11.32 -31.32 25.52
N THR A 175 10.45 -31.76 26.43
CA THR A 175 10.68 -32.93 27.29
C THR A 175 9.42 -33.24 28.09
N LYS A 176 8.73 -34.32 27.73
CA LYS A 176 8.34 -35.39 28.66
C LYS A 176 7.73 -36.52 27.84
N THR A 177 8.56 -37.54 27.65
CA THR A 177 8.22 -38.94 27.45
C THR A 177 6.91 -39.30 28.14
N LEU A 178 5.89 -39.65 27.35
CA LEU A 178 4.70 -40.33 27.84
C LEU A 178 5.00 -41.83 27.79
N THR A 179 5.31 -42.34 28.97
CA THR A 179 5.57 -43.73 29.32
C THR A 179 4.41 -44.61 28.88
N ALA A 180 4.72 -45.70 28.19
CA ALA A 180 3.81 -46.82 27.98
C ALA A 180 3.31 -47.34 29.35
N ARG A 181 2.00 -47.41 29.52
CA ARG A 181 1.35 -48.29 30.49
C ARG A 181 0.22 -49.04 29.79
N ARG A 182 0.17 -50.33 30.12
CA ARG A 182 -0.64 -51.42 29.59
C ARG A 182 -2.12 -51.11 29.48
#